data_AF-A0A3N7F8M2-F1
#
_entry.id   AF-A0A3N7F8M2-F1
#
_cell.length_a   1.000
_cell.length_b   1.000
_cell.length_c   1.000
_cell.angle_alpha   90.00
_cell.angle_beta   90.00
_cell.angle_gamma   90.00
#
_symmetry.space_group_name_H-M   'P 1'
#
loop_
_entity.id
_entity.type
_entity.pdbx_description
1 polymer ?
#
loop_
_entity_poly.entity_id
_entity_poly.type
_entity_poly.pdbx_seq_one_letter_code
_entity_poly.pdbx_strand_id
1 'polypeptide(L)'
;MSLKDRAKWLPFIKQELPNRVKDDNIIHTLKLSYDPLPSHMKHCFAYCSLFPKGHSIDVKSLIQLWIAQGFISSSNSGGGSLEIDGLSCFESLQWRSFFHEVEKDDLGNIESCKMHDFMHDLATHVAGFQSIKVERLGNRISELTRHVSFDTELDLSLPSAQRLRTLVLLQGGKWDEGSWESICREFRCLRVLVLSDFVMKEVSPLIQKLKHLKYLDLSNNEMEALSNSVTSLVNLQVLKLNDCNNLKVWWLDWV
;
A
#
# COMPACT_ATOMS: atom_id res chain seq x y z
N MET A 1 -34.05 3.71 4.26
CA MET A 1 -33.51 5.06 4.57
C MET A 1 -34.53 5.80 5.42
N SER A 2 -34.15 6.28 6.61
CA SER A 2 -35.11 6.90 7.55
C SER A 2 -35.47 8.33 7.12
N LEU A 3 -36.62 8.86 7.60
CA LEU A 3 -37.03 10.25 7.37
C LEU A 3 -35.99 11.27 7.90
N LYS A 4 -35.27 10.91 8.97
CA LYS A 4 -34.16 11.71 9.53
C LYS A 4 -32.96 11.78 8.59
N ASP A 5 -32.64 10.69 7.91
CA ASP A 5 -31.55 10.68 6.92
C ASP A 5 -31.92 11.57 5.74
N ARG A 6 -33.17 11.45 5.25
CA ARG A 6 -33.66 12.26 4.13
C ARG A 6 -33.61 13.77 4.41
N ALA A 7 -33.95 14.18 5.63
CA ALA A 7 -33.88 15.59 6.05
C ALA A 7 -32.44 16.14 6.11
N LYS A 8 -31.46 15.31 6.44
CA LYS A 8 -30.03 15.69 6.44
C LYS A 8 -29.46 15.85 5.03
N TRP A 9 -29.90 15.02 4.09
CA TRP A 9 -29.39 15.03 2.70
C TRP A 9 -30.08 16.04 1.78
N LEU A 10 -31.32 16.44 2.10
CA LEU A 10 -32.10 17.38 1.30
C LEU A 10 -31.43 18.74 1.03
N PRO A 11 -30.79 19.41 2.00
CA PRO A 11 -30.08 20.67 1.77
C PRO A 11 -28.90 20.49 0.81
N PHE A 12 -28.10 19.44 1.02
CA PHE A 12 -26.96 19.10 0.17
C PHE A 12 -27.38 18.87 -1.29
N ILE A 13 -28.41 18.04 -1.52
CA ILE A 13 -28.91 17.73 -2.87
C ILE A 13 -29.44 18.97 -3.58
N LYS A 14 -30.13 19.87 -2.85
CA LYS A 14 -30.81 21.02 -3.47
C LYS A 14 -29.91 22.24 -3.67
N GLN A 15 -28.91 22.44 -2.82
CA GLN A 15 -28.15 23.68 -2.78
C GLN A 15 -26.65 23.50 -3.10
N GLU A 16 -26.06 22.38 -2.69
CA GLU A 16 -24.61 22.16 -2.86
C GLU A 16 -24.29 21.31 -4.09
N LEU A 17 -25.01 20.22 -4.31
CA LEU A 17 -24.80 19.30 -5.43
C LEU A 17 -24.84 20.02 -6.80
N PRO A 18 -25.82 20.89 -7.10
CA PRO A 18 -25.89 21.56 -8.40
C PRO A 18 -24.76 22.56 -8.64
N ASN A 19 -24.03 23.00 -7.60
CA ASN A 19 -22.86 23.87 -7.72
C ASN A 19 -21.56 23.08 -7.82
N ARG A 20 -21.50 21.87 -7.24
CA ARG A 20 -20.31 21.00 -7.25
C ARG A 20 -20.19 20.12 -8.49
N VAL A 21 -21.29 19.89 -9.21
CA VAL A 21 -21.36 19.09 -10.44
C VAL A 21 -21.42 20.00 -11.69
N LYS A 22 -21.02 21.27 -11.57
CA LYS A 22 -21.06 22.24 -12.69
C LYS A 22 -20.03 21.98 -13.78
N ASP A 23 -18.99 21.22 -13.46
CA ASP A 23 -18.07 20.65 -14.44
C ASP A 23 -18.37 19.15 -14.54
N ASP A 24 -18.35 18.60 -15.76
CA ASP A 24 -18.45 17.17 -16.11
C ASP A 24 -17.32 16.30 -15.49
N ASN A 25 -16.67 16.78 -14.45
CA ASN A 25 -15.58 16.10 -13.76
C ASN A 25 -16.15 15.14 -12.72
N ILE A 26 -16.38 13.90 -13.17
CA ILE A 26 -16.78 12.74 -12.36
C ILE A 26 -16.00 12.63 -11.03
N ILE A 27 -14.75 13.07 -10.98
CA ILE A 27 -13.91 13.07 -9.77
C ILE A 27 -14.47 13.98 -8.68
N HIS A 28 -14.99 15.17 -9.02
CA HIS A 28 -15.61 16.05 -8.03
C HIS A 28 -16.87 15.43 -7.41
N THR A 29 -17.66 14.73 -8.23
CA THR A 29 -18.84 14.00 -7.75
C THR A 29 -18.44 12.84 -6.84
N LEU A 30 -17.46 12.02 -7.24
CA LEU A 30 -16.98 10.91 -6.41
C LEU A 30 -16.32 11.39 -5.11
N LYS A 31 -15.67 12.56 -5.14
CA LYS A 31 -15.07 13.19 -3.96
C LYS A 31 -16.09 13.50 -2.86
N LEU A 32 -17.37 13.66 -3.20
CA LEU A 32 -18.46 13.83 -2.22
C LEU A 32 -18.61 12.61 -1.30
N SER A 33 -18.28 11.41 -1.80
CA SER A 33 -18.27 10.17 -1.01
C SER A 33 -17.01 10.06 -0.14
N TYR A 34 -15.91 10.70 -0.56
CA TYR A 34 -14.61 10.68 0.12
C TYR A 34 -14.49 11.72 1.24
N ASP A 35 -14.97 12.95 1.01
CA ASP A 35 -14.85 14.06 1.96
C ASP A 35 -15.39 13.77 3.38
N PRO A 36 -16.49 13.03 3.57
CA PRO A 36 -16.98 12.70 4.92
C PRO A 36 -16.26 11.51 5.58
N LEU A 37 -15.30 10.86 4.93
CA LEU A 37 -14.58 9.74 5.52
C LEU A 37 -13.72 10.18 6.73
N PRO A 38 -13.62 9.34 7.78
CA PRO A 38 -12.62 9.51 8.83
C PRO A 38 -11.20 9.58 8.27
N SER A 39 -10.31 10.26 8.99
CA SER A 39 -8.92 10.49 8.54
C SER A 39 -8.16 9.19 8.21
N HIS A 40 -8.30 8.14 9.02
CA HIS A 40 -7.61 6.87 8.74
C HIS A 40 -8.09 6.22 7.43
N MET A 41 -9.41 6.17 7.18
CA MET A 41 -9.98 5.65 5.93
C MET A 41 -9.55 6.47 4.71
N LYS A 42 -9.43 7.80 4.87
CA LYS A 42 -8.91 8.67 3.81
C LYS A 42 -7.49 8.31 3.41
N HIS A 43 -6.61 8.06 4.39
CA HIS A 43 -5.24 7.63 4.13
C HIS A 43 -5.20 6.23 3.51
N CYS A 44 -5.97 5.28 4.05
CA CYS A 44 -6.08 3.92 3.50
C CYS A 44 -6.47 3.93 2.02
N PHE A 45 -7.51 4.67 1.66
CA PHE A 45 -7.95 4.79 0.27
C PHE A 45 -6.95 5.53 -0.63
N ALA A 46 -6.41 6.67 -0.18
CA ALA A 46 -5.42 7.42 -0.96
C ALA A 46 -4.16 6.57 -1.25
N TYR A 47 -3.77 5.71 -0.31
CA TYR A 47 -2.65 4.79 -0.48
C TYR A 47 -2.86 3.76 -1.60
N CYS A 48 -4.11 3.40 -1.90
CA CYS A 48 -4.42 2.48 -2.98
C CYS A 48 -4.10 3.03 -4.38
N SER A 49 -3.83 4.33 -4.52
CA SER A 49 -3.32 4.92 -5.79
C SER A 49 -2.01 4.30 -6.29
N LEU A 50 -1.27 3.63 -5.40
CA LEU A 50 -0.03 2.94 -5.73
C LEU A 50 -0.24 1.68 -6.59
N PHE A 51 -1.44 1.10 -6.58
CA PHE A 51 -1.75 -0.07 -7.41
C PHE A 51 -2.14 0.36 -8.83
N PRO A 52 -1.87 -0.44 -9.87
CA PRO A 52 -2.32 -0.16 -11.23
C PRO A 52 -3.85 -0.20 -11.34
N LYS A 53 -4.39 0.47 -12.37
CA LYS A 53 -5.81 0.40 -12.69
C LYS A 53 -6.21 -1.03 -13.06
N GLY A 54 -7.38 -1.48 -12.62
CA GLY A 54 -7.88 -2.83 -12.84
C GLY A 54 -7.07 -3.96 -12.15
N HIS A 55 -6.05 -3.64 -11.36
CA HIS A 55 -5.26 -4.63 -10.64
C HIS A 55 -6.10 -5.31 -9.56
N SER A 56 -6.01 -6.64 -9.48
CA SER A 56 -6.58 -7.41 -8.37
C SER A 56 -5.67 -7.30 -7.16
N ILE A 57 -6.19 -6.76 -6.06
CA ILE A 57 -5.47 -6.49 -4.82
C ILE A 57 -5.84 -7.56 -3.80
N ASP A 58 -4.85 -8.30 -3.30
CA ASP A 58 -5.03 -9.16 -2.13
C ASP A 58 -5.35 -8.32 -0.89
N VAL A 59 -6.53 -8.54 -0.30
CA VAL A 59 -7.08 -7.68 0.76
C VAL A 59 -6.27 -7.82 2.04
N LYS A 60 -5.77 -9.02 2.35
CA LYS A 60 -4.92 -9.26 3.51
C LYS A 60 -3.62 -8.47 3.42
N SER A 61 -2.99 -8.46 2.26
CA SER A 61 -1.80 -7.67 1.94
C SER A 61 -2.07 -6.18 2.05
N LEU A 62 -3.19 -5.72 1.52
CA LEU A 62 -3.60 -4.32 1.60
C LEU A 62 -3.74 -3.85 3.05
N ILE A 63 -4.39 -4.65 3.90
CA ILE A 63 -4.54 -4.38 5.33
C ILE A 63 -3.17 -4.33 6.02
N GLN A 64 -2.29 -5.29 5.74
CA GLN A 64 -0.92 -5.30 6.28
C GLN A 64 -0.13 -4.04 5.88
N LEU A 65 -0.29 -3.56 4.64
CA LEU A 65 0.32 -2.32 4.18
C LEU A 65 -0.20 -1.10 4.93
N TRP A 66 -1.51 -1.01 5.18
CA TRP A 66 -2.11 0.06 5.97
C TRP A 66 -1.62 0.06 7.43
N ILE A 67 -1.47 -1.12 8.02
CA ILE A 67 -0.90 -1.30 9.37
C ILE A 67 0.57 -0.86 9.40
N ALA A 68 1.38 -1.29 8.42
CA ALA A 68 2.78 -0.92 8.32
C ALA A 68 2.97 0.62 8.18
N GLN A 69 2.04 1.30 7.50
CA GLN A 69 2.06 2.76 7.46
C GLN A 69 1.55 3.43 8.75
N GLY A 70 0.83 2.69 9.59
CA GLY A 70 0.22 3.18 10.82
C GLY A 70 -1.10 3.91 10.57
N PHE A 71 -1.77 3.65 9.44
CA PHE A 71 -3.09 4.21 9.16
C PHE A 71 -4.16 3.55 10.02
N ILE A 72 -4.01 2.25 10.27
CA ILE A 72 -4.80 1.51 11.24
C ILE A 72 -4.13 1.62 12.60
N SER A 73 -4.88 2.06 13.61
CA SER A 73 -4.44 2.16 15.00
C SER A 73 -5.49 1.48 15.86
N SER A 74 -5.06 0.72 16.88
CA SER A 74 -5.96 0.11 17.84
C SER A 74 -6.89 1.18 18.40
N SER A 75 -8.20 0.98 18.27
CA SER A 75 -9.16 1.77 19.03
C SER A 75 -8.90 1.57 20.53
N ASN A 76 -9.11 2.61 21.36
CA ASN A 76 -8.89 2.60 22.82
C ASN A 76 -9.80 1.62 23.60
N SER A 77 -10.44 0.68 22.92
CA SER A 77 -11.35 -0.32 23.46
C SER A 77 -10.73 -1.71 23.35
N GLY A 78 -9.92 -2.06 24.35
CA GLY A 78 -9.64 -3.43 24.79
C GLY A 78 -9.27 -4.46 23.73
N GLY A 79 -7.98 -4.56 23.38
CA GLY A 79 -7.37 -5.82 22.92
C GLY A 79 -7.75 -6.34 21.53
N GLY A 80 -8.40 -5.54 20.67
CA GLY A 80 -8.64 -5.91 19.27
C GLY A 80 -7.35 -6.02 18.46
N SER A 81 -7.30 -6.96 17.51
CA SER A 81 -6.16 -7.07 16.59
C SER A 81 -6.20 -5.99 15.51
N LEU A 82 -5.03 -5.47 15.11
CA LEU A 82 -4.94 -4.46 14.06
C LEU A 82 -5.48 -4.96 12.72
N GLU A 83 -5.42 -6.27 12.49
CA GLU A 83 -5.97 -6.94 11.32
C GLU A 83 -7.49 -6.89 11.29
N ILE A 84 -8.16 -7.06 12.44
CA ILE A 84 -9.63 -6.93 12.55
C ILE A 84 -10.04 -5.46 12.32
N ASP A 85 -9.32 -4.51 12.93
CA ASP A 85 -9.57 -3.07 12.70
C ASP A 85 -9.35 -2.70 11.23
N GLY A 86 -8.32 -3.26 10.60
CA GLY A 86 -8.02 -3.11 9.19
C GLY A 86 -9.10 -3.69 8.28
N LEU A 87 -9.61 -4.88 8.61
CA LEU A 87 -10.72 -5.52 7.89
C LEU A 87 -11.99 -4.68 8.00
N SER A 88 -12.33 -4.20 9.19
CA SER A 88 -13.49 -3.32 9.38
C SER A 88 -13.36 -2.01 8.58
N CYS A 89 -12.15 -1.45 8.50
CA CYS A 89 -11.86 -0.32 7.62
C CYS A 89 -12.08 -0.66 6.14
N PHE A 90 -11.60 -1.82 5.69
CA PHE A 90 -11.79 -2.31 4.32
C PHE A 90 -13.28 -2.47 4.00
N GLU A 91 -14.03 -3.21 4.82
CA GLU A 91 -15.46 -3.46 4.63
C GLU A 91 -16.27 -2.16 4.60
N SER A 92 -15.89 -1.17 5.42
CA SER A 92 -16.52 0.16 5.41
C SER A 92 -16.30 0.92 4.10
N LEU A 93 -15.11 0.79 3.49
CA LEU A 93 -14.81 1.38 2.18
C LEU A 93 -15.53 0.62 1.07
N GLN A 94 -15.52 -0.71 1.11
CA GLN A 94 -16.25 -1.57 0.18
C GLN A 94 -17.76 -1.28 0.20
N TRP A 95 -18.37 -1.15 1.38
CA TRP A 95 -19.79 -0.82 1.53
C TRP A 95 -20.17 0.50 0.87
N ARG A 96 -19.21 1.43 0.76
CA ARG A 96 -19.36 2.72 0.08
C ARG A 96 -18.95 2.67 -1.41
N SER A 97 -18.74 1.47 -1.95
CA SER A 97 -18.35 1.20 -3.33
C SER A 97 -16.98 1.78 -3.73
N PHE A 98 -16.06 1.95 -2.77
CA PHE A 98 -14.67 2.32 -3.08
C PHE A 98 -13.89 1.17 -3.69
N PHE A 99 -14.31 -0.07 -3.41
CA PHE A 99 -13.81 -1.29 -4.00
C PHE A 99 -14.98 -2.08 -4.62
N HIS A 100 -14.69 -2.83 -5.68
CA HIS A 100 -15.63 -3.70 -6.39
C HIS A 100 -14.96 -5.05 -6.70
N GLU A 101 -15.71 -5.97 -7.32
CA GLU A 101 -15.22 -7.32 -7.66
C GLU A 101 -14.52 -7.98 -6.46
N VAL A 102 -15.20 -7.98 -5.32
CA VAL A 102 -14.68 -8.62 -4.11
C VAL A 102 -14.89 -10.12 -4.22
N GLU A 103 -13.79 -10.85 -4.28
CA GLU A 103 -13.77 -12.30 -4.35
C GLU A 103 -13.50 -12.89 -2.97
N LYS A 104 -13.99 -14.11 -2.77
CA LYS A 104 -13.84 -14.85 -1.53
C LYS A 104 -13.15 -16.16 -1.81
N ASP A 105 -12.31 -16.59 -0.86
CA ASP A 105 -11.71 -17.91 -0.87
C ASP A 105 -12.77 -19.01 -0.63
N ASP A 106 -12.35 -20.27 -0.72
CA ASP A 106 -13.20 -21.45 -0.49
C ASP A 106 -13.78 -21.50 0.94
N LEU A 107 -13.20 -20.74 1.88
CA LEU A 107 -13.65 -20.64 3.26
C LEU A 107 -14.61 -19.46 3.49
N GLY A 108 -14.90 -18.68 2.44
CA GLY A 108 -15.79 -17.53 2.46
C GLY A 108 -15.16 -16.24 3.02
N ASN A 109 -13.84 -16.23 3.24
CA ASN A 109 -13.10 -15.03 3.64
C ASN A 109 -12.86 -14.14 2.42
N ILE A 110 -12.83 -12.83 2.64
CA ILE A 110 -12.47 -11.88 1.57
C ILE A 110 -11.00 -12.10 1.19
N GLU A 111 -10.77 -12.44 -0.08
CA GLU A 111 -9.45 -12.73 -0.62
C GLU A 111 -8.93 -11.52 -1.40
N SER A 112 -9.65 -11.14 -2.45
CA SER A 112 -9.21 -10.12 -3.41
C SER A 112 -10.27 -9.05 -3.63
N CYS A 113 -9.85 -7.90 -4.14
CA CYS A 113 -10.75 -6.86 -4.64
C CYS A 113 -10.13 -6.08 -5.79
N LYS A 114 -10.95 -5.33 -6.52
CA LYS A 114 -10.49 -4.32 -7.49
C LYS A 114 -11.00 -2.93 -7.14
N MET A 115 -10.35 -1.94 -7.73
CA MET A 115 -10.78 -0.56 -7.70
C MET A 115 -11.20 -0.12 -9.09
N HIS A 116 -12.39 0.47 -9.21
CA HIS A 116 -12.86 1.02 -10.48
C HIS A 116 -11.92 2.14 -10.92
N ASP A 117 -11.68 2.26 -12.23
CA ASP A 117 -10.74 3.26 -12.78
C ASP A 117 -11.04 4.69 -12.31
N PHE A 118 -12.31 5.08 -12.20
CA PHE A 118 -12.68 6.41 -11.66
C PHE A 118 -12.41 6.56 -10.16
N MET A 119 -12.53 5.48 -9.38
CA MET A 119 -12.13 5.48 -7.97
C MET A 119 -10.60 5.52 -7.85
N HIS A 120 -9.88 4.87 -8.76
CA HIS A 120 -8.42 4.98 -8.84
C HIS A 120 -7.98 6.41 -9.20
N ASP A 121 -8.64 7.06 -10.14
CA ASP A 121 -8.39 8.46 -10.48
C ASP A 121 -8.67 9.38 -9.27
N LEU A 122 -9.75 9.11 -8.52
CA LEU A 122 -10.01 9.83 -7.28
C LEU A 122 -8.92 9.58 -6.24
N ALA A 123 -8.50 8.32 -6.03
CA ALA A 123 -7.43 7.96 -5.09
C ALA A 123 -6.12 8.70 -5.43
N THR A 124 -5.77 8.76 -6.72
CA THR A 124 -4.61 9.49 -7.24
C THR A 124 -4.76 10.99 -6.99
N HIS A 125 -5.93 11.57 -7.29
CA HIS A 125 -6.22 12.98 -7.06
C HIS A 125 -6.08 13.37 -5.58
N VAL A 126 -6.62 12.57 -4.65
CA VAL A 126 -6.57 12.88 -3.22
C VAL A 126 -5.23 12.55 -2.57
N ALA A 127 -4.44 11.64 -3.13
CA ALA A 127 -3.09 11.35 -2.66
C ALA A 127 -2.10 12.48 -3.01
N GLY A 128 -2.31 13.15 -4.15
CA GLY A 128 -1.48 14.26 -4.61
C GLY A 128 -0.01 13.87 -4.71
N PHE A 129 0.89 14.76 -4.27
CA PHE A 129 2.34 14.54 -4.38
C PHE A 129 2.91 13.55 -3.34
N GLN A 130 2.11 13.11 -2.37
CA GLN A 130 2.56 12.22 -1.29
C GLN A 130 2.71 10.77 -1.77
N SER A 131 1.87 10.34 -2.71
CA SER A 131 1.94 9.00 -3.33
C SER A 131 2.08 9.17 -4.84
N ILE A 132 3.12 8.59 -5.40
CA ILE A 132 3.41 8.69 -6.83
C ILE A 132 3.59 7.29 -7.39
N LYS A 133 2.78 6.93 -8.39
CA LYS A 133 3.06 5.78 -9.25
C LYS A 133 3.92 6.27 -10.41
N VAL A 134 5.16 5.79 -10.49
CA VAL A 134 6.10 6.18 -11.55
C VAL A 134 5.81 5.38 -12.80
N GLU A 135 5.18 6.03 -13.77
CA GLU A 135 5.10 5.59 -15.16
C GLU A 135 6.31 6.14 -15.94
N ARG A 136 6.84 5.34 -16.88
CA ARG A 136 8.18 5.37 -17.54
C ARG A 136 8.77 6.75 -17.93
N LEU A 137 8.01 7.84 -17.93
CA LEU A 137 8.48 9.21 -18.18
C LEU A 137 7.58 10.23 -17.45
N GLY A 138 8.17 11.15 -16.68
CA GLY A 138 7.54 12.44 -16.33
C GLY A 138 7.11 12.66 -14.86
N ASN A 139 7.17 11.65 -13.99
CA ASN A 139 6.79 11.83 -12.59
C ASN A 139 7.94 12.43 -11.76
N ARG A 140 7.78 13.69 -11.35
CA ARG A 140 8.75 14.37 -10.47
C ARG A 140 8.53 13.93 -9.03
N ILE A 141 9.33 12.96 -8.58
CA ILE A 141 9.48 12.68 -7.16
C ILE A 141 10.02 13.95 -6.47
N SER A 142 9.40 14.33 -5.37
CA SER A 142 9.76 15.51 -4.60
C SER A 142 10.09 15.12 -3.16
N GLU A 143 10.65 16.06 -2.39
CA GLU A 143 10.90 15.87 -0.95
C GLU A 143 9.62 15.63 -0.11
N LEU A 144 8.45 15.92 -0.68
CA LEU A 144 7.14 15.67 -0.09
C LEU A 144 6.64 14.25 -0.35
N THR A 145 7.19 13.57 -1.35
CA THR A 145 6.81 12.21 -1.70
C THR A 145 7.17 11.27 -0.55
N ARG A 146 6.21 10.39 -0.21
CA ARG A 146 6.32 9.42 0.87
C ARG A 146 6.13 7.99 0.38
N HIS A 147 5.35 7.81 -0.68
CA HIS A 147 5.03 6.49 -1.19
C HIS A 147 5.26 6.46 -2.69
N VAL A 148 6.01 5.47 -3.13
CA VAL A 148 6.29 5.26 -4.55
C VAL A 148 6.00 3.83 -4.93
N SER A 149 5.34 3.66 -6.06
CA SER A 149 5.28 2.38 -6.77
C SER A 149 5.85 2.53 -8.17
N PHE A 150 6.57 1.50 -8.62
CA PHE A 150 7.10 1.39 -9.97
C PHE A 150 6.38 0.27 -10.71
N ASP A 151 5.84 0.61 -11.87
CA ASP A 151 5.27 -0.33 -12.83
C ASP A 151 6.20 -0.51 -14.05
N THR A 152 7.46 -0.14 -13.90
CA THR A 152 8.51 -0.24 -14.92
C THR A 152 9.86 -0.48 -14.26
N GLU A 153 10.93 -0.65 -15.04
CA GLU A 153 12.30 -0.74 -14.53
C GLU A 153 12.62 0.41 -13.55
N LEU A 154 13.25 0.04 -12.44
CA LEU A 154 13.60 0.93 -11.34
C LEU A 154 14.72 1.87 -11.77
N ASP A 155 14.42 3.16 -11.88
CA ASP A 155 15.44 4.20 -11.91
C ASP A 155 15.79 4.59 -10.47
N LEU A 156 16.92 4.08 -9.98
CA LEU A 156 17.44 4.37 -8.64
C LEU A 156 18.03 5.78 -8.52
N SER A 157 18.10 6.56 -9.61
CA SER A 157 18.48 7.97 -9.54
C SER A 157 17.32 8.82 -9.01
N LEU A 158 16.96 8.58 -7.74
CA LEU A 158 15.91 9.29 -7.02
C LEU A 158 16.53 10.37 -6.11
N PRO A 159 16.93 11.55 -6.66
CA PRO A 159 17.43 12.62 -5.82
C PRO A 159 16.35 13.02 -4.81
N SER A 160 16.73 13.04 -3.53
CA SER A 160 15.98 13.68 -2.43
C SER A 160 14.81 12.90 -1.81
N ALA A 161 14.68 11.59 -2.01
CA ALA A 161 13.62 10.77 -1.38
C ALA A 161 13.98 10.22 0.02
N GLN A 162 14.75 10.94 0.84
CA GLN A 162 15.15 10.50 2.20
C GLN A 162 13.96 10.22 3.14
N ARG A 163 12.80 10.82 2.85
CA ARG A 163 11.56 10.67 3.63
C ARG A 163 10.63 9.60 3.08
N LEU A 164 11.07 8.81 2.09
CA LEU A 164 10.30 7.73 1.52
C LEU A 164 9.98 6.68 2.59
N ARG A 165 8.71 6.25 2.63
CA ARG A 165 8.15 5.27 3.56
C ARG A 165 7.66 4.01 2.86
N THR A 166 7.34 4.10 1.57
CA THR A 166 6.96 2.96 0.74
C THR A 166 7.75 2.96 -0.55
N LEU A 167 8.30 1.80 -0.88
CA LEU A 167 8.82 1.48 -2.20
C LEU A 167 8.18 0.14 -2.62
N VAL A 168 7.30 0.19 -3.61
CA VAL A 168 6.70 -1.02 -4.22
C VAL A 168 7.23 -1.16 -5.63
N LEU A 169 7.85 -2.28 -5.94
CA LEU A 169 8.24 -2.61 -7.31
C LEU A 169 7.33 -3.75 -7.79
N LEU A 170 6.44 -3.43 -8.72
CA LEU A 170 5.39 -4.35 -9.18
C LEU A 170 5.79 -5.14 -10.42
N GLN A 171 6.74 -4.63 -11.20
CA GLN A 171 7.34 -5.36 -12.30
C GLN A 171 8.74 -5.81 -11.91
N GLY A 172 8.96 -7.12 -12.01
CA GLY A 172 10.27 -7.73 -11.86
C GLY A 172 11.31 -7.10 -12.78
N GLY A 173 12.58 -7.37 -12.48
CA GLY A 173 13.70 -6.84 -13.24
C GLY A 173 15.01 -7.45 -12.77
N LYS A 174 16.12 -7.06 -13.40
CA LYS A 174 17.44 -7.46 -12.90
C LYS A 174 17.71 -6.73 -11.60
N TRP A 175 17.84 -7.50 -10.52
CA TRP A 175 18.28 -7.01 -9.23
C TRP A 175 19.74 -7.33 -9.01
N ASP A 176 20.56 -6.32 -8.77
CA ASP A 176 21.98 -6.48 -8.49
C ASP A 176 22.35 -5.96 -7.08
N GLU A 177 23.59 -6.20 -6.68
CA GLU A 177 24.11 -5.74 -5.38
C GLU A 177 24.03 -4.22 -5.23
N GLY A 178 24.31 -3.47 -6.30
CA GLY A 178 24.22 -2.00 -6.33
C GLY A 178 22.80 -1.49 -6.03
N SER A 179 21.77 -2.27 -6.40
CA SER A 179 20.37 -1.93 -6.12
C SER A 179 20.06 -1.96 -4.63
N TRP A 180 20.54 -2.98 -3.93
CA TRP A 180 20.46 -3.06 -2.47
C TRP A 180 21.19 -1.92 -1.80
N GLU A 181 22.43 -1.64 -2.22
CA GLU A 181 23.24 -0.58 -1.62
C GLU A 181 22.54 0.78 -1.72
N SER A 182 21.99 1.09 -2.89
CA SER A 182 21.28 2.34 -3.16
C SER A 182 20.07 2.51 -2.22
N ILE A 183 19.20 1.49 -2.16
CA ILE A 183 18.00 1.52 -1.32
C ILE A 183 18.36 1.63 0.16
N CYS A 184 19.29 0.80 0.64
CA CYS A 184 19.69 0.77 2.05
C CYS A 184 20.41 2.05 2.49
N ARG A 185 21.08 2.74 1.57
CA ARG A 185 21.77 4.01 1.86
C ARG A 185 20.80 5.19 1.87
N GLU A 186 19.86 5.23 0.94
CA GLU A 186 19.06 6.43 0.62
C GLU A 186 17.72 6.47 1.37
N PHE A 187 17.05 5.32 1.56
CA PHE A 187 15.68 5.27 2.10
C PHE A 187 15.63 4.85 3.56
N ARG A 188 16.32 5.57 4.44
CA ARG A 188 16.41 5.21 5.87
C ARG A 188 15.07 5.27 6.62
N CYS A 189 14.08 6.01 6.10
CA CYS A 189 12.74 6.12 6.68
C CYS A 189 11.75 5.07 6.14
N LEU A 190 12.20 4.12 5.33
CA LEU A 190 11.36 3.13 4.67
C LEU A 190 10.65 2.23 5.70
N ARG A 191 9.34 2.03 5.49
CA ARG A 191 8.47 1.16 6.31
C ARG A 191 7.97 -0.04 5.52
N VAL A 192 7.74 0.13 4.23
CA VAL A 192 7.29 -0.91 3.31
C VAL A 192 8.28 -1.02 2.16
N LEU A 193 8.75 -2.24 1.92
CA LEU A 193 9.57 -2.61 0.77
C LEU A 193 8.97 -3.86 0.13
N VAL A 194 8.58 -3.77 -1.15
CA VAL A 194 8.05 -4.89 -1.94
C VAL A 194 8.96 -5.12 -3.13
N LEU A 195 9.58 -6.29 -3.15
CA LEU A 195 10.57 -6.75 -4.14
C LEU A 195 10.22 -8.18 -4.58
N SER A 196 9.00 -8.38 -5.07
CA SER A 196 8.58 -9.70 -5.56
C SER A 196 8.99 -9.91 -7.01
N ASP A 197 9.41 -11.14 -7.36
CA ASP A 197 9.74 -11.54 -8.73
C ASP A 197 10.97 -10.82 -9.34
N PHE A 198 12.04 -10.70 -8.56
CA PHE A 198 13.29 -10.05 -8.98
C PHE A 198 14.44 -11.04 -9.24
N VAL A 199 14.15 -12.34 -9.19
CA VAL A 199 15.14 -13.41 -9.36
C VAL A 199 16.33 -13.23 -8.37
N MET A 200 16.05 -12.66 -7.20
CA MET A 200 17.08 -12.36 -6.21
C MET A 200 17.61 -13.66 -5.62
N LYS A 201 18.93 -13.80 -5.60
CA LYS A 201 19.62 -14.95 -5.00
C LYS A 201 20.04 -14.70 -3.56
N GLU A 202 20.11 -13.45 -3.15
CA GLU A 202 20.50 -13.05 -1.80
C GLU A 202 19.90 -11.70 -1.41
N VAL A 203 19.83 -11.49 -0.09
CA VAL A 203 19.47 -10.20 0.50
C VAL A 203 20.73 -9.59 1.10
N SER A 204 21.06 -8.37 0.69
CA SER A 204 22.26 -7.68 1.19
C SER A 204 22.23 -7.55 2.72
N PRO A 205 23.35 -7.79 3.43
CA PRO A 205 23.47 -7.52 4.86
C PRO A 205 23.16 -6.05 5.24
N LEU A 206 23.27 -5.13 4.28
CA LEU A 206 22.95 -3.71 4.47
C LEU A 206 21.48 -3.45 4.79
N ILE A 207 20.60 -4.42 4.58
CA ILE A 207 19.17 -4.31 4.93
C ILE A 207 18.98 -3.94 6.41
N GLN A 208 19.92 -4.32 7.29
CA GLN A 208 19.91 -3.94 8.70
C GLN A 208 19.90 -2.42 8.94
N LYS A 209 20.24 -1.60 7.94
CA LYS A 209 20.19 -0.12 8.01
C LYS A 209 18.76 0.41 7.92
N LEU A 210 17.80 -0.36 7.39
CA LEU A 210 16.40 0.02 7.26
C LEU A 210 15.63 -0.15 8.58
N LYS A 211 16.04 0.59 9.62
CA LYS A 211 15.53 0.40 11.00
C LYS A 211 14.03 0.64 11.18
N HIS A 212 13.38 1.33 10.25
CA HIS A 212 11.94 1.60 10.31
C HIS A 212 11.09 0.62 9.51
N LEU A 213 11.72 -0.37 8.87
CA LEU A 213 11.01 -1.34 8.03
C LEU A 213 10.05 -2.17 8.89
N LYS A 214 8.80 -2.25 8.44
CA LYS A 214 7.70 -2.99 9.07
C LYS A 214 7.12 -4.06 8.16
N TYR A 215 7.20 -3.87 6.86
CA TYR A 215 6.73 -4.82 5.87
C TYR A 215 7.82 -5.04 4.83
N LEU A 216 8.23 -6.29 4.67
CA LEU A 216 9.19 -6.74 3.67
C LEU A 216 8.58 -7.89 2.88
N ASP A 217 8.48 -7.72 1.57
CA ASP A 217 8.01 -8.76 0.67
C ASP A 217 9.09 -9.10 -0.34
N LEU A 218 9.55 -10.36 -0.24
CA LEU A 218 10.58 -10.97 -1.07
C LEU A 218 10.02 -12.20 -1.79
N SER A 219 8.70 -12.31 -1.94
CA SER A 219 8.05 -13.46 -2.56
C SER A 219 8.52 -13.68 -4.00
N ASN A 220 8.47 -14.91 -4.51
CA ASN A 220 8.88 -15.26 -5.88
C ASN A 220 10.36 -14.92 -6.19
N ASN A 221 11.27 -15.12 -5.24
CA ASN A 221 12.71 -14.97 -5.47
C ASN A 221 13.46 -16.32 -5.32
N GLU A 222 14.68 -16.39 -5.85
CA GLU A 222 15.46 -17.63 -5.98
C GLU A 222 16.46 -17.87 -4.84
N MET A 223 16.37 -17.08 -3.77
CA MET A 223 17.34 -17.10 -2.69
C MET A 223 17.36 -18.43 -1.93
N GLU A 224 18.56 -18.96 -1.67
CA GLU A 224 18.72 -20.22 -0.94
C GLU A 224 18.70 -20.03 0.58
N ALA A 225 19.07 -18.85 1.07
CA ALA A 225 19.09 -18.53 2.49
C ALA A 225 18.71 -17.07 2.71
N LEU A 226 18.00 -16.81 3.81
CA LEU A 226 17.72 -15.45 4.25
C LEU A 226 18.95 -14.91 5.01
N SER A 227 19.37 -13.70 4.67
CA SER A 227 20.49 -13.05 5.38
C SER A 227 20.17 -12.87 6.87
N ASN A 228 21.11 -13.24 7.74
CA ASN A 228 21.00 -13.06 9.20
C ASN A 228 20.72 -11.60 9.58
N SER A 229 21.11 -10.63 8.74
CA SER A 229 20.84 -9.20 8.94
C SER A 229 19.34 -8.85 8.94
N VAL A 230 18.46 -9.69 8.38
CA VAL A 230 17.00 -9.51 8.46
C VAL A 230 16.53 -9.58 9.91
N THR A 231 17.18 -10.38 10.76
CA THR A 231 16.85 -10.47 12.20
C THR A 231 17.12 -9.16 12.96
N SER A 232 17.96 -8.27 12.39
CA SER A 232 18.25 -6.96 12.96
C SER A 232 17.17 -5.91 12.68
N LEU A 233 16.12 -6.26 11.94
CA LEU A 233 14.96 -5.42 11.64
C LEU A 233 13.92 -5.52 12.77
N VAL A 234 14.23 -4.90 13.91
CA VAL A 234 13.42 -5.00 15.15
C VAL A 234 11.98 -4.48 15.03
N ASN A 235 11.68 -3.70 13.99
CA ASN A 235 10.33 -3.17 13.73
C ASN A 235 9.55 -3.99 12.68
N LEU A 236 10.15 -5.05 12.13
CA LEU A 236 9.51 -5.85 11.09
C LEU A 236 8.29 -6.58 11.66
N GLN A 237 7.13 -6.37 11.04
CA GLN A 237 5.85 -6.96 11.41
C GLN A 237 5.42 -8.03 10.40
N VAL A 238 5.74 -7.82 9.12
CA VAL A 238 5.40 -8.74 8.03
C VAL A 238 6.66 -9.02 7.22
N LEU A 239 6.96 -10.32 7.07
CA LEU A 239 7.95 -10.85 6.16
C LEU A 239 7.25 -11.84 5.22
N LYS A 240 7.23 -11.55 3.93
CA LYS A 240 6.69 -12.46 2.92
C LYS A 240 7.80 -13.11 2.12
N LEU A 241 7.70 -14.42 2.03
CA LEU A 241 8.63 -15.33 1.35
C LEU A 241 7.84 -16.36 0.55
N ASN A 242 6.64 -16.00 0.10
CA ASN A 242 5.77 -16.90 -0.64
C ASN A 242 6.49 -17.31 -1.93
N ASP A 243 6.35 -18.58 -2.32
CA ASP A 243 6.90 -19.10 -3.58
C ASP A 243 8.43 -18.94 -3.74
N CYS A 244 9.16 -18.79 -2.63
CA CYS A 244 10.63 -18.86 -2.60
C CYS A 244 11.11 -20.32 -2.55
N ASN A 245 10.93 -21.05 -3.65
CA ASN A 245 11.11 -22.51 -3.70
C ASN A 245 12.53 -23.02 -3.37
N ASN A 246 13.55 -22.18 -3.52
CA ASN A 246 14.94 -22.52 -3.21
C ASN A 246 15.32 -22.27 -1.74
N LEU A 247 14.47 -21.56 -0.98
CA LEU A 247 14.81 -21.12 0.36
C LEU A 247 14.91 -22.31 1.32
N LYS A 248 16.13 -22.62 1.73
CA LYS A 248 16.43 -23.63 2.74
C LYS A 248 16.26 -22.98 4.11
N VAL A 249 15.23 -23.40 4.85
CA VAL A 249 15.07 -22.99 6.24
C VAL A 249 15.93 -23.90 7.10
N TRP A 250 17.10 -23.41 7.51
CA TRP A 250 17.93 -24.07 8.52
C TRP A 250 17.26 -23.88 9.90
N TRP A 251 16.27 -24.71 10.19
CA TRP A 251 15.81 -24.88 11.56
C TRP A 251 16.93 -25.59 12.35
N LEU A 252 17.40 -24.93 13.42
CA LEU A 252 18.28 -25.45 14.49
C LEU A 252 19.80 -25.36 14.24
N ASP A 253 20.39 -24.22 14.62
CA ASP A 253 21.67 -24.16 15.34
C ASP A 253 21.55 -23.14 16.50
N TRP A 254 20.52 -23.32 17.33
CA TRP A 254 20.39 -22.69 18.64
C TRP A 254 20.29 -23.79 19.70
N VAL A 255 21.46 -24.23 20.19
CA VAL A 255 21.63 -24.83 21.52
C VAL A 255 22.39 -23.82 22.37
#